data_AF-L5LFW6-F1
#
_entry.id   AF-L5LFW6-F1
#
_cell.length_a   1.000
_cell.length_b   1.000
_cell.length_c   1.000
_cell.angle_alpha   90.00
_cell.angle_beta   90.00
_cell.angle_gamma   90.00
#
_symmetry.space_group_name_H-M   'P 1'
#
loop_
_entity.id
_entity.type
_entity.pdbx_description
1 polymer ?
#
loop_
_entity_poly.entity_id
_entity_poly.type
_entity_poly.pdbx_seq_one_letter_code
_entity_poly.pdbx_strand_id
1 'polypeptide(L)'
;MALICDQLSVVNPVVPFSRAIPEGLQYGHQVTIKGMFLPSCGTRFAVNFQTGFSDSDIAFHFNSRFEEGGYVACNTTQKGQWGPEERRMINPFQMGIPFEISFLVENPGFQDTRVDSDQRTISEVQSYSSPCDSPESKEQKPKGTKPLLPEARALD
;
A
#
# COMPACT_ATOMS: atom_id res chain seq x y z
N MET A 1 -10.41 -28.07 -12.35
CA MET A 1 -9.56 -26.92 -12.00
C MET A 1 -9.11 -27.15 -10.56
N ALA A 2 -7.81 -27.26 -10.32
CA ALA A 2 -7.27 -27.43 -8.98
C ALA A 2 -6.56 -26.14 -8.60
N LEU A 3 -7.13 -25.39 -7.65
CA LEU A 3 -6.39 -24.36 -6.93
C LEU A 3 -5.50 -25.10 -5.94
N ILE A 4 -4.28 -25.45 -6.38
CA ILE A 4 -3.23 -25.84 -5.43
C ILE A 4 -2.83 -24.53 -4.75
N CYS A 5 -3.52 -24.24 -3.65
CA CYS A 5 -3.21 -23.12 -2.78
C CYS A 5 -2.10 -23.55 -1.84
N ASP A 6 -0.86 -23.56 -2.32
CA ASP A 6 0.31 -23.56 -1.43
C ASP A 6 0.48 -22.13 -0.88
N GLN A 7 -0.50 -21.64 -0.12
CA GLN A 7 -0.40 -20.38 0.61
C GLN A 7 0.63 -20.54 1.74
N LEU A 8 1.90 -20.28 1.41
CA LEU A 8 3.00 -20.21 2.36
C LEU A 8 2.92 -18.90 3.16
N SER A 9 1.94 -18.80 4.06
CA SER A 9 1.81 -17.65 4.96
C SER A 9 2.93 -17.65 6.01
N VAL A 10 3.45 -16.47 6.31
CA VAL A 10 4.39 -16.23 7.42
C VAL A 10 3.75 -15.19 8.31
N VAL A 11 3.58 -15.52 9.59
CA VAL A 11 2.91 -14.66 10.57
C VAL A 11 3.96 -14.05 11.50
N ASN A 12 3.88 -12.75 11.70
CA ASN A 12 4.78 -11.96 12.57
C ASN A 12 6.29 -12.22 12.32
N PRO A 13 6.77 -12.13 11.07
CA PRO A 13 8.20 -12.23 10.82
C PRO A 13 8.96 -11.08 11.48
N VAL A 14 10.14 -11.36 12.03
CA VAL A 14 11.07 -10.32 12.49
C VAL A 14 11.64 -9.59 11.28
N VAL A 15 11.63 -8.26 11.30
CA VAL A 15 12.17 -7.41 10.23
C VAL A 15 13.62 -6.99 10.60
N PRO A 16 14.61 -7.07 9.69
CA PRO A 16 14.50 -7.45 8.29
C PRO A 16 14.18 -8.95 8.09
N PHE A 17 13.30 -9.23 7.14
CA PHE A 17 12.84 -10.58 6.81
C PHE A 17 13.26 -10.96 5.39
N SER A 18 13.78 -12.17 5.23
CA SER A 18 14.13 -12.73 3.92
C SER A 18 13.73 -14.20 3.87
N ARG A 19 13.14 -14.61 2.75
CA ARG A 19 12.72 -16.00 2.53
C ARG A 19 12.83 -16.35 1.05
N ALA A 20 13.35 -17.54 0.77
CA ALA A 20 13.30 -18.11 -0.57
C ALA A 20 11.86 -18.47 -0.95
N ILE A 21 11.44 -18.08 -2.15
CA ILE A 21 10.19 -18.53 -2.75
C ILE A 21 10.50 -19.83 -3.49
N PRO A 22 9.98 -21.00 -3.06
CA PRO A 22 10.21 -22.26 -3.76
C PRO A 22 9.81 -22.15 -5.23
N GLU A 23 10.65 -22.66 -6.13
CA GLU A 23 10.46 -22.55 -7.59
C GLU A 23 10.41 -21.12 -8.17
N GLY A 24 10.68 -20.11 -7.34
CA GLY A 24 10.65 -18.70 -7.74
C GLY A 24 9.25 -18.13 -7.98
N LEU A 25 9.20 -16.87 -8.40
CA LEU A 25 7.95 -16.21 -8.79
C LEU A 25 7.53 -16.63 -10.20
N GLN A 26 6.27 -16.99 -10.37
CA GLN A 26 5.67 -17.41 -11.64
C GLN A 26 4.49 -16.50 -11.99
N TYR A 27 4.11 -16.49 -13.26
CA TYR A 27 2.93 -15.76 -13.72
C TYR A 27 1.67 -16.12 -12.92
N GLY A 28 0.91 -15.11 -12.53
CA GLY A 28 -0.28 -15.26 -11.71
C GLY A 28 -0.01 -15.41 -10.21
N HIS A 29 1.26 -15.49 -9.78
CA HIS A 29 1.58 -15.42 -8.35
C HIS A 29 1.22 -14.06 -7.79
N GLN A 30 0.63 -14.07 -6.60
CA GLN A 30 0.34 -12.87 -5.81
C GLN A 30 1.05 -12.97 -4.47
N VAL A 31 1.85 -11.94 -4.14
CA VAL A 31 2.49 -11.80 -2.84
C VAL A 31 1.80 -10.68 -2.08
N THR A 32 1.15 -11.03 -0.97
CA THR A 32 0.46 -10.08 -0.11
C THR A 32 1.25 -9.84 1.18
N ILE A 33 1.53 -8.59 1.48
CA ILE A 33 2.20 -8.14 2.71
C ILE A 33 1.22 -7.30 3.49
N LYS A 34 0.94 -7.71 4.73
CA LYS A 34 0.17 -6.94 5.70
C LYS A 34 1.10 -6.46 6.80
N GLY A 35 0.94 -5.22 7.21
CA GLY A 35 1.82 -4.65 8.23
C GLY A 35 1.35 -3.29 8.71
N MET A 36 2.19 -2.66 9.53
CA MET A 36 2.01 -1.30 10.00
C MET A 36 3.39 -0.66 10.07
N PHE A 37 3.53 0.55 9.54
CA PHE A 37 4.78 1.28 9.61
C PHE A 37 4.81 2.13 10.89
N LEU A 38 5.65 1.77 11.87
CA LEU A 38 5.74 2.50 13.13
C LEU A 38 6.73 3.68 13.00
N PRO A 39 6.43 4.87 13.57
CA PRO A 39 7.36 6.01 13.56
C PRO A 39 8.75 5.70 14.15
N SER A 40 8.84 4.73 15.05
CA SER A 40 10.11 4.29 15.66
C SER A 40 11.01 3.48 14.71
N CYS A 41 10.50 3.02 13.57
CA CYS A 41 11.22 2.17 12.61
C CYS A 41 11.96 2.96 11.53
N GLY A 42 11.96 4.31 11.60
CA GLY A 42 12.60 5.19 10.63
C GLY A 42 11.61 5.84 9.67
N THR A 43 12.10 6.21 8.48
CA THR A 43 11.34 7.00 7.48
C THR A 43 11.09 6.25 6.18
N ARG A 44 11.56 5.00 6.06
CA ARG A 44 11.49 4.21 4.84
C ARG A 44 11.26 2.74 5.14
N PHE A 45 10.59 2.03 4.25
CA PHE A 45 10.62 0.57 4.21
C PHE A 45 10.76 0.09 2.77
N ALA A 46 11.32 -1.10 2.59
CA ALA A 46 11.52 -1.69 1.27
C ALA A 46 11.01 -3.13 1.21
N VAL A 47 10.54 -3.51 0.03
CA VAL A 47 10.24 -4.88 -0.36
C VAL A 47 11.07 -5.17 -1.60
N ASN A 48 11.92 -6.19 -1.52
CA ASN A 48 12.77 -6.62 -2.62
C ASN A 48 12.35 -7.98 -3.12
N PHE A 49 12.13 -8.10 -4.42
CA PHE A 49 12.10 -9.37 -5.13
C PHE A 49 13.46 -9.55 -5.81
N GLN A 50 14.28 -10.43 -5.26
CA GLN A 50 15.68 -10.58 -5.64
C GLN A 50 16.06 -12.03 -5.91
N THR A 51 17.10 -12.22 -6.73
CA THR A 51 17.67 -13.54 -6.98
C THR A 51 18.83 -13.80 -6.05
N GLY A 52 18.77 -14.88 -5.29
CA GLY A 52 19.76 -15.21 -4.26
C GLY A 52 19.61 -14.37 -3.00
N PHE A 53 20.66 -14.36 -2.17
CA PHE A 53 20.68 -13.67 -0.88
C PHE A 53 21.53 -12.38 -0.89
N SER A 54 22.16 -12.05 -2.02
CA SER A 54 22.88 -10.79 -2.20
C SER A 54 21.94 -9.71 -2.74
N ASP A 55 22.25 -8.45 -2.44
CA ASP A 55 21.56 -7.28 -2.99
C ASP A 55 22.09 -6.88 -4.38
N SER A 56 22.78 -7.80 -5.07
CA SER A 56 23.34 -7.54 -6.40
C SER A 56 22.26 -7.48 -7.47
N ASP A 57 21.25 -8.34 -7.38
CA ASP A 57 20.28 -8.57 -8.44
C ASP A 57 18.87 -8.57 -7.86
N ILE A 58 18.27 -7.38 -7.84
CA ILE A 58 16.90 -7.13 -7.37
C ILE A 58 16.08 -6.83 -8.60
N ALA A 59 15.22 -7.77 -8.98
CA ALA A 59 14.31 -7.65 -10.12
C ALA A 59 13.25 -6.57 -9.89
N PHE A 60 12.81 -6.40 -8.65
CA PHE A 60 11.89 -5.33 -8.28
C PHE A 60 12.15 -4.85 -6.85
N HIS A 61 12.60 -3.60 -6.74
CA HIS A 61 12.77 -2.87 -5.48
C HIS A 61 11.60 -1.92 -5.32
N PHE A 62 10.74 -2.17 -4.35
CA PHE A 62 9.69 -1.24 -3.92
C PHE A 62 10.14 -0.54 -2.65
N ASN A 63 10.15 0.79 -2.63
CA ASN A 63 10.59 1.55 -1.48
C ASN A 63 9.68 2.74 -1.19
N SER A 64 8.87 2.59 -0.14
CA SER A 64 8.11 3.71 0.40
C SER A 64 9.02 4.61 1.23
N ARG A 65 8.92 5.91 1.00
CA ARG A 65 9.66 6.96 1.72
C ARG A 65 8.67 7.99 2.25
N PHE A 66 8.74 8.26 3.55
CA PHE A 66 7.91 9.26 4.23
C PHE A 66 8.56 10.65 4.28
N GLU A 67 9.69 10.82 3.59
CA GLU A 67 10.42 12.08 3.46
C GLU A 67 9.84 12.94 2.33
N GLU A 68 10.14 14.25 2.34
CA GLU A 68 9.82 15.17 1.22
C GLU A 68 8.34 15.17 0.79
N GLY A 69 7.42 15.07 1.76
CA GLY A 69 5.97 15.00 1.49
C GLY A 69 5.45 13.60 1.19
N GLY A 70 6.33 12.61 1.13
CA GLY A 70 6.01 11.19 0.98
C GLY A 70 5.90 10.76 -0.48
N TYR A 71 6.68 9.75 -0.86
CA TYR A 71 6.60 9.14 -2.20
C TYR A 71 6.97 7.65 -2.15
N VAL A 72 6.68 6.95 -3.25
CA VAL A 72 7.15 5.58 -3.48
C VAL A 72 8.15 5.60 -4.63
N ALA A 73 9.31 5.00 -4.41
CA ALA A 73 10.32 4.75 -5.43
C ALA A 73 10.30 3.27 -5.83
N CYS A 74 10.36 3.01 -7.12
CA CYS A 74 10.55 1.69 -7.70
C CYS A 74 11.84 1.67 -8.50
N ASN A 75 12.61 0.57 -8.42
CA ASN A 75 13.83 0.42 -9.19
C ASN A 75 14.19 -1.07 -9.39
N THR A 76 15.26 -1.32 -10.11
CA THR A 76 15.93 -2.61 -10.32
C THR A 76 17.42 -2.42 -10.06
N THR A 77 18.09 -3.44 -9.53
CA THR A 77 19.56 -3.51 -9.58
C THR A 77 20.00 -4.74 -10.36
N GLN A 78 21.02 -4.57 -11.18
CA GLN A 78 21.69 -5.64 -11.91
C GLN A 78 23.19 -5.53 -11.64
N LYS A 79 23.81 -6.62 -11.18
CA LYS A 79 25.23 -6.64 -10.82
C LYS A 79 25.62 -5.53 -9.81
N GLY A 80 24.71 -5.22 -8.88
CA GLY A 80 24.86 -4.20 -7.84
C GLY A 80 24.76 -2.75 -8.33
N GLN A 81 24.33 -2.53 -9.58
CA GLN A 81 24.11 -1.19 -10.13
C GLN A 81 22.62 -0.90 -10.23
N TRP A 82 22.20 0.18 -9.58
CA TRP A 82 20.82 0.68 -9.67
C TRP A 82 20.52 1.23 -11.06
N GLY A 83 19.34 0.88 -11.57
CA GLY A 83 18.77 1.48 -12.77
C GLY A 83 18.17 2.87 -12.51
N PRO A 84 17.49 3.43 -13.53
CA PRO A 84 16.68 4.63 -13.36
C PRO A 84 15.57 4.42 -12.34
N GLU A 85 15.41 5.37 -11.41
CA GLU A 85 14.36 5.31 -10.39
C GLU A 85 13.02 5.81 -10.96
N GLU A 86 11.96 5.04 -10.77
CA GLU A 86 10.58 5.45 -11.04
C GLU A 86 9.94 5.96 -9.75
N ARG A 87 9.36 7.17 -9.78
CA ARG A 87 8.77 7.80 -8.59
C ARG A 87 7.28 8.01 -8.76
N ARG A 88 6.50 7.55 -7.78
CA ARG A 88 5.14 8.01 -7.55
C ARG A 88 5.15 8.99 -6.38
N MET A 89 4.91 10.27 -6.68
CA MET A 89 4.96 11.38 -5.71
C MET A 89 3.80 11.37 -4.70
N ILE A 90 3.11 10.25 -4.57
CA ILE A 90 2.06 10.02 -3.59
C ILE A 90 2.47 8.78 -2.81
N ASN A 91 2.59 8.92 -1.49
CA ASN A 91 2.76 7.78 -0.60
C ASN A 91 1.39 7.29 -0.11
N PRO A 92 0.97 6.07 -0.46
CA PRO A 92 -0.32 5.53 -0.05
C PRO A 92 -0.30 5.00 1.40
N PHE A 93 0.86 4.97 2.06
CA PHE A 93 1.00 4.52 3.44
C PHE A 93 0.97 5.69 4.41
N GLN A 94 0.47 5.43 5.61
CA GLN A 94 0.47 6.38 6.72
C GLN A 94 1.17 5.74 7.93
N MET A 95 1.95 6.53 8.65
CA MET A 95 2.60 6.05 9.87
C MET A 95 1.56 5.66 10.93
N GLY A 96 1.77 4.54 11.59
CA GLY A 96 0.88 4.00 12.63
C GLY A 96 -0.43 3.40 12.12
N ILE A 97 -0.67 3.42 10.80
CA ILE A 97 -1.89 2.87 10.20
C ILE A 97 -1.57 1.50 9.56
N PRO A 98 -2.38 0.46 9.82
CA PRO A 98 -2.23 -0.83 9.13
C PRO A 98 -2.39 -0.68 7.62
N PHE A 99 -1.63 -1.47 6.87
CA PHE A 99 -1.69 -1.52 5.43
C PHE A 99 -1.69 -2.96 4.92
N GLU A 100 -2.16 -3.12 3.68
CA GLU A 100 -2.01 -4.31 2.87
C GLU A 100 -1.45 -3.91 1.51
N ILE A 101 -0.42 -4.62 1.04
CA ILE A 101 0.17 -4.46 -0.29
C ILE A 101 0.06 -5.80 -1.00
N SER A 102 -0.39 -5.80 -2.24
CA SER A 102 -0.38 -6.98 -3.10
C SER A 102 0.48 -6.74 -4.33
N PHE A 103 1.42 -7.66 -4.57
CA PHE A 103 2.25 -7.69 -5.77
C PHE A 103 1.78 -8.85 -6.65
N LEU A 104 1.23 -8.54 -7.81
CA LEU A 104 0.80 -9.53 -8.81
C LEU A 104 1.88 -9.68 -9.89
N VAL A 105 2.28 -10.92 -10.17
CA VAL A 105 3.21 -11.24 -11.26
C VAL A 105 2.40 -11.38 -12.56
N GLU A 106 2.39 -10.32 -13.35
CA GLU A 106 1.70 -10.29 -14.65
C GLU A 106 2.61 -10.74 -15.81
N ASN A 107 2.00 -11.22 -16.89
CA ASN A 107 2.68 -11.63 -18.11
C ASN A 107 2.78 -10.40 -19.03
N PRO A 108 3.97 -10.01 -19.49
CA PRO A 108 4.10 -8.90 -20.45
C PRO A 108 3.46 -9.19 -21.83
N GLY A 109 3.04 -10.43 -22.10
CA GLY A 109 2.62 -10.91 -23.43
C GLY A 109 1.14 -10.79 -23.82
N PHE A 110 0.32 -9.98 -23.14
CA PHE A 110 -1.06 -9.68 -23.59
C PHE A 110 -1.29 -8.16 -23.65
N GLN A 111 -0.51 -7.47 -24.48
CA GLN A 111 -0.86 -6.14 -24.94
C GLN A 111 -1.42 -6.27 -26.36
N ASP A 112 -2.75 -6.18 -26.47
CA ASP A 112 -3.42 -6.00 -27.76
C ASP A 112 -2.92 -4.68 -28.37
N THR A 113 -2.32 -4.81 -29.55
CA THR A 113 -1.90 -3.81 -30.54
C THR A 113 -2.36 -2.36 -30.28
N ARG A 114 -1.58 -1.59 -29.51
CA ARG A 114 -1.43 -0.14 -29.69
C ARG A 114 0.04 0.22 -29.51
N VAL A 115 0.62 0.77 -30.56
CA VAL A 115 1.98 1.31 -30.58
C VAL A 115 2.02 2.50 -29.62
N ASP A 116 2.61 2.30 -28.45
CA ASP A 116 3.25 3.35 -27.66
C ASP A 116 4.45 2.72 -26.96
N SER A 117 5.60 3.37 -27.06
CA SER A 117 6.94 2.82 -26.83
C SER A 117 7.37 2.75 -25.36
N ASP A 118 6.46 2.94 -24.42
CA ASP A 118 6.79 2.94 -22.98
C ASP A 118 5.76 2.13 -22.18
N GLN A 119 5.94 0.81 -22.03
CA GLN A 119 5.16 0.03 -21.04
C GLN A 119 5.91 -1.17 -20.46
N ARG A 120 6.12 -1.15 -19.13
CA ARG A 120 5.88 -2.31 -18.26
C ARG A 120 5.16 -1.85 -17.00
N THR A 121 3.86 -2.12 -16.99
CA THR A 121 2.88 -1.80 -15.94
C THR A 121 3.16 -2.59 -14.67
N ILE A 122 3.15 -1.93 -13.50
CA ILE A 122 2.71 -2.56 -12.26
C ILE A 122 1.43 -1.83 -11.83
N SER A 123 0.36 -2.58 -11.98
CA SER A 123 -1.03 -2.31 -11.69
C SER A 123 -1.22 -2.16 -10.17
N GLU A 124 -1.61 -0.94 -9.80
CA GLU A 124 -2.45 -0.60 -8.64
C GLU A 124 -1.89 -0.80 -7.22
N VAL A 125 -1.42 0.31 -6.64
CA VAL A 125 -1.32 0.44 -5.18
C VAL A 125 -2.66 0.95 -4.65
N GLN A 126 -3.54 0.05 -4.23
CA GLN A 126 -4.72 0.40 -3.42
C GLN A 126 -4.40 0.17 -1.94
N SER A 127 -4.12 1.24 -1.21
CA SER A 127 -4.13 1.22 0.25
C SER A 127 -5.57 1.20 0.75
N TYR A 128 -6.05 0.06 1.25
CA TYR A 128 -7.26 0.04 2.05
C TYR A 128 -6.91 0.36 3.50
N SER A 129 -7.30 1.55 3.96
CA SER A 129 -7.38 1.81 5.40
C SER A 129 -8.52 0.96 5.97
N SER A 130 -8.21 0.05 6.90
CA SER A 130 -9.25 -0.70 7.62
C SER A 130 -10.17 0.28 8.37
N PRO A 131 -11.50 0.20 8.22
CA PRO A 131 -12.40 0.89 9.12
C PRO A 131 -12.39 0.12 10.44
N CYS A 132 -11.66 0.62 11.44
CA CYS A 132 -11.87 0.17 12.81
C CYS A 132 -13.25 0.65 13.26
N ASP A 133 -14.19 -0.29 13.37
CA ASP A 133 -15.41 -0.13 14.15
C ASP A 133 -15.07 0.37 15.56
N SER A 134 -15.77 1.41 15.99
CA SER A 134 -16.00 1.71 17.39
C SER A 134 -17.50 1.99 17.54
N PRO A 135 -18.26 1.20 18.30
CA PRO A 135 -19.66 1.48 18.51
C PRO A 135 -19.84 2.61 19.54
N GLU A 136 -20.74 3.54 19.19
CA GLU A 136 -21.49 4.47 20.04
C GLU A 136 -20.75 5.56 20.84
N SER A 137 -20.93 6.81 20.39
CA SER A 137 -21.47 7.87 21.25
C SER A 137 -22.49 8.69 20.45
N LYS A 138 -23.78 8.42 20.68
CA LYS A 138 -24.86 9.27 20.16
C LYS A 138 -24.88 10.58 20.93
N GLU A 139 -24.26 11.62 20.38
CA GLU A 139 -24.49 12.98 20.86
C GLU A 139 -25.76 13.54 20.20
N GLN A 140 -26.84 13.59 20.99
CA GLN A 140 -28.11 14.19 20.59
C GLN A 140 -27.95 15.71 20.51
N LYS A 141 -27.98 16.26 19.31
CA LYS A 141 -28.12 17.70 19.08
C LYS A 141 -29.59 18.12 19.30
N PRO A 142 -29.90 19.11 20.16
CA PRO A 142 -31.27 19.55 20.37
C PRO A 142 -31.81 20.28 19.12
N LYS A 143 -33.04 19.95 18.73
CA LYS A 143 -33.78 20.61 17.65
C LYS A 143 -34.19 22.01 18.11
N GLY A 144 -33.68 23.04 17.43
CA GLY A 144 -34.10 24.42 17.64
C GLY A 144 -35.56 24.63 17.25
N THR A 145 -36.38 25.01 18.21
CA THR A 145 -37.78 25.41 18.03
C THR A 145 -37.83 26.89 17.62
N LYS A 146 -38.63 27.20 16.58
CA LYS A 146 -38.86 28.56 16.07
C LYS A 146 -39.39 29.51 17.15
N PRO A 147 -39.04 30.81 17.13
CA PRO A 147 -39.55 31.78 18.09
C PRO A 147 -41.03 32.11 17.81
N LEU A 148 -41.86 32.04 18.85
CA LEU A 148 -43.21 32.59 18.90
C LEU A 148 -43.12 34.00 19.50
N LEU A 149 -43.58 35.00 18.75
CA LEU A 149 -43.94 36.32 19.28
C LEU A 149 -45.08 36.18 20.30
N PRO A 150 -45.11 37.04 21.33
CA PRO A 150 -46.37 37.48 21.90
C PRO A 150 -46.61 38.98 21.66
N GLU A 151 -47.89 39.25 21.42
CA GLU A 151 -48.52 40.54 21.21
C GLU A 151 -48.46 41.49 22.42
N ALA A 152 -48.74 42.75 22.12
CA ALA A 152 -48.73 43.92 22.99
C ALA A 152 -49.68 43.88 24.20
N ARG A 153 -49.38 44.70 25.21
CA ARG A 153 -50.38 45.48 25.97
C ARG A 153 -49.73 46.69 26.65
N ALA A 154 -50.47 47.79 26.64
CA ALA A 154 -50.14 49.13 27.15
C ALA A 154 -50.56 49.33 28.62
N LEU A 155 -50.31 50.56 29.11
CA LEU A 155 -50.71 51.22 30.39
C LEU A 155 -49.66 51.06 31.51
N ASP A 156 -49.17 52.12 32.18
CA ASP A 156 -49.62 53.51 32.40
C ASP A 156 -48.44 54.50 32.30
#